data_AF-A0A2N6Q248-F1
#
_entry.id   AF-A0A2N6Q248-F1
#
_cell.length_a   1.000
_cell.length_b   1.000
_cell.length_c   1.000
_cell.angle_alpha   90.00
_cell.angle_beta   90.00
_cell.angle_gamma   90.00
#
_symmetry.space_group_name_H-M   'P 1'
#
loop_
_entity.id
_entity.type
_entity.pdbx_description
1 polymer ?
#
loop_
_entity_poly.entity_id
_entity_poly.type
_entity_poly.pdbx_seq_one_letter_code
_entity_poly.pdbx_strand_id
1 'polypeptide(L)'
;MMLAEFFGPQPTPADQLPDPALLVRSLTRGALEALAGVREVDQLARWFSEEAYRSLVTRANLAARARSARGVPPARPTFVIRTVRVTHPRDGIVEAVVVVAGPGRTRAVALRLEGLDHRWRATSLAIL
;
A
#
# COMPACT_ATOMS: atom_id res chain seq x y z
N MET A 1 11.40 -9.03 31.16
CA MET A 1 10.45 -9.29 30.07
C MET A 1 9.11 -8.73 30.50
N MET A 2 8.67 -7.63 29.90
CA MET A 2 7.45 -6.92 30.32
C MET A 2 6.23 -7.57 29.65
N LEU A 3 5.11 -7.69 30.37
CA LEU A 3 3.85 -8.24 29.85
C LEU A 3 3.39 -7.61 28.52
N ALA A 4 3.76 -6.35 28.25
CA ALA A 4 3.46 -5.67 26.99
C ALA A 4 4.08 -6.36 25.74
N GLU A 5 5.22 -7.04 25.88
CA GLU A 5 5.89 -7.75 24.78
C GLU A 5 5.07 -8.98 24.33
N PHE A 6 4.29 -9.58 25.22
CA PHE A 6 3.45 -10.75 24.93
C PHE A 6 2.16 -10.42 24.16
N PHE A 7 1.69 -9.17 24.22
CA PHE A 7 0.44 -8.75 23.57
C PHE A 7 0.66 -7.81 22.37
N GLY A 8 1.91 -7.51 22.03
CA GLY A 8 2.27 -6.75 20.83
C GLY A 8 2.21 -7.59 19.55
N PRO A 9 2.20 -6.95 18.35
CA PRO A 9 2.29 -7.66 17.08
C PRO A 9 3.52 -8.57 17.04
N GLN A 10 3.34 -9.83 16.65
CA GLN A 10 4.41 -10.81 16.64
C GLN A 10 5.03 -10.94 15.24
N PRO A 11 6.36 -10.75 15.08
CA PRO A 11 7.04 -10.99 13.82
C PRO A 11 6.76 -12.40 13.28
N THR A 12 6.43 -12.51 12.00
CA THR A 12 6.20 -13.78 11.32
C THR A 12 7.28 -14.01 10.26
N PRO A 13 7.94 -15.19 10.25
CA PRO A 13 8.92 -15.53 9.23
C PRO A 13 8.28 -15.68 7.85
N ALA A 14 9.06 -15.48 6.79
CA ALA A 14 8.55 -15.43 5.41
C ALA A 14 7.99 -16.77 4.92
N ASP A 15 8.47 -17.90 5.44
CA ASP A 15 8.00 -19.25 5.10
C ASP A 15 6.58 -19.55 5.60
N GLN A 16 6.10 -18.79 6.58
CA GLN A 16 4.73 -18.87 7.13
C GLN A 16 3.79 -17.81 6.53
N LEU A 17 4.24 -17.06 5.52
CA LEU A 17 3.47 -15.99 4.89
C LEU A 17 3.14 -16.34 3.43
N PRO A 18 2.00 -15.85 2.90
CA PRO A 18 1.65 -16.06 1.49
C PRO A 18 2.59 -15.26 0.56
N ASP A 19 2.64 -15.60 -0.72
CA ASP A 19 3.39 -14.84 -1.73
C ASP A 19 3.00 -13.34 -1.68
N PRO A 20 3.95 -12.43 -1.40
CA PRO A 20 3.68 -11.00 -1.28
C PRO A 20 3.28 -10.34 -2.61
N ALA A 21 3.59 -10.92 -3.77
CA ALA A 21 3.40 -10.29 -5.07
C ALA A 21 1.93 -9.94 -5.37
N LEU A 22 0.99 -10.81 -4.97
CA LEU A 22 -0.44 -10.56 -5.12
C LEU A 22 -0.93 -9.41 -4.24
N LEU A 23 -0.45 -9.34 -3.00
CA LEU A 23 -0.79 -8.26 -2.09
C LEU A 23 -0.19 -6.93 -2.57
N VAL A 24 1.07 -6.91 -3.00
CA VAL A 24 1.73 -5.73 -3.58
C VAL A 24 0.92 -5.15 -4.74
N ARG A 25 0.47 -6.00 -5.67
CA ARG A 25 -0.39 -5.58 -6.80
C ARG A 25 -1.74 -5.04 -6.32
N SER A 26 -2.37 -5.73 -5.38
CA SER A 26 -3.69 -5.36 -4.85
C SER A 26 -3.65 -4.04 -4.09
N LEU A 27 -2.62 -3.82 -3.25
CA LEU A 27 -2.40 -2.57 -2.53
C LEU A 27 -2.07 -1.41 -3.46
N THR A 28 -1.24 -1.66 -4.49
CA THR A 28 -0.95 -0.64 -5.51
C THR A 28 -2.23 -0.17 -6.20
N ARG A 29 -3.06 -1.11 -6.68
CA ARG A 29 -4.34 -0.78 -7.30
C ARG A 29 -5.26 -0.05 -6.34
N GLY A 30 -5.44 -0.58 -5.13
CA GLY A 30 -6.31 0.00 -4.12
C GLY A 30 -5.91 1.42 -3.73
N ALA A 31 -4.61 1.69 -3.55
CA ALA A 31 -4.12 3.03 -3.26
C ALA A 31 -4.38 4.01 -4.42
N LEU A 32 -4.15 3.60 -5.67
CA LEU A 32 -4.46 4.42 -6.84
C LEU A 32 -5.96 4.71 -6.98
N GLU A 33 -6.81 3.73 -6.72
CA GLU A 33 -8.27 3.88 -6.70
C GLU A 33 -8.73 4.84 -5.59
N ALA A 34 -8.13 4.74 -4.40
CA ALA A 34 -8.43 5.64 -3.28
C ALA A 34 -8.04 7.09 -3.59
N LEU A 35 -6.86 7.33 -4.17
CA LEU A 35 -6.46 8.67 -4.61
C LEU A 35 -7.35 9.22 -5.74
N ALA A 36 -7.82 8.35 -6.63
CA ALA A 36 -8.77 8.71 -7.67
C ALA A 36 -10.19 8.98 -7.12
N GLY A 37 -10.45 8.64 -5.86
CA GLY A 37 -11.73 8.86 -5.19
C GLY A 37 -12.82 7.86 -5.55
N VAL A 38 -12.45 6.71 -6.12
CA VAL A 38 -13.41 5.65 -6.51
C VAL A 38 -13.42 4.47 -5.55
N ARG A 39 -12.64 4.56 -4.45
CA ARG A 39 -12.55 3.55 -3.41
C ARG A 39 -12.36 4.22 -2.06
N GLU A 40 -13.12 3.76 -1.07
CA GLU A 40 -12.94 4.21 0.31
C GLU A 40 -11.61 3.70 0.88
N VAL A 41 -10.84 4.61 1.46
CA VAL A 41 -9.51 4.32 2.00
C VAL A 41 -9.56 3.35 3.18
N ASP A 42 -10.64 3.37 3.98
CA ASP A 42 -10.86 2.44 5.10
C ASP A 42 -10.86 0.98 4.68
N GLN A 43 -11.25 0.67 3.43
CA GLN A 43 -11.16 -0.70 2.92
C GLN A 43 -9.73 -1.24 2.92
N LEU A 44 -8.74 -0.34 2.86
CA LEU A 44 -7.32 -0.69 2.84
C LEU A 44 -6.73 -0.85 4.25
N ALA A 45 -7.36 -0.28 5.28
CA ALA A 45 -6.82 -0.17 6.63
C ALA A 45 -6.28 -1.50 7.18
N ARG A 46 -6.97 -2.61 6.91
CA ARG A 46 -6.60 -3.95 7.40
C ARG A 46 -5.25 -4.46 6.91
N TRP A 47 -4.66 -3.85 5.89
CA TRP A 47 -3.35 -4.25 5.36
C TRP A 47 -2.24 -3.29 5.70
N PHE A 48 -2.51 -2.18 6.37
CA PHE A 48 -1.49 -1.18 6.71
C PHE A 48 -1.16 -1.21 8.21
N SER A 49 0.01 -0.70 8.57
CA SER A 49 0.26 -0.17 9.92
C SER A 49 -0.52 1.12 10.13
N GLU A 50 -0.70 1.53 11.38
CA GLU A 50 -1.40 2.77 11.71
C GLU A 50 -0.76 4.01 11.05
N GLU A 51 0.56 4.12 11.12
CA GLU A 51 1.30 5.25 10.54
C GLU A 51 1.17 5.30 9.01
N ALA A 52 1.36 4.16 8.34
CA ALA A 52 1.25 4.07 6.90
C ALA A 52 -0.18 4.33 6.42
N TYR A 53 -1.17 3.86 7.19
CA TYR A 53 -2.57 4.12 6.93
C TYR A 53 -2.89 5.63 7.02
N ARG A 54 -2.46 6.30 8.09
CA ARG A 54 -2.64 7.76 8.25
C ARG A 54 -2.01 8.54 7.11
N SER A 55 -0.81 8.15 6.67
CA SER A 55 -0.15 8.77 5.51
C SER A 55 -0.97 8.61 4.22
N LEU A 56 -1.55 7.43 3.99
CA LEU A 56 -2.42 7.17 2.85
C LEU A 56 -3.70 8.02 2.91
N VAL A 57 -4.36 8.11 4.08
CA VAL A 57 -5.55 8.94 4.31
C VAL A 57 -5.26 10.41 4.01
N THR A 58 -4.16 10.95 4.53
CA THR A 58 -3.76 12.35 4.27
C THR A 58 -3.60 12.60 2.77
N ARG A 59 -2.97 11.67 2.04
CA ARG A 59 -2.81 11.80 0.57
C ARG A 59 -4.13 11.68 -0.18
N ALA A 60 -5.02 10.78 0.24
CA ALA A 60 -6.35 10.64 -0.36
C ALA A 60 -7.18 11.92 -0.19
N ASN A 61 -7.15 12.52 1.01
CA ASN A 61 -7.81 13.79 1.29
C ASN A 61 -7.24 14.95 0.46
N LEU A 62 -5.90 15.02 0.32
CA LEU A 62 -5.27 16.02 -0.54
C LEU A 62 -5.68 15.85 -2.01
N ALA A 63 -5.70 14.62 -2.51
CA ALA A 63 -6.15 14.31 -3.86
C ALA A 63 -7.62 14.69 -4.08
N ALA A 64 -8.49 14.41 -3.10
CA ALA A 64 -9.90 14.79 -3.15
C ALA A 64 -10.09 16.32 -3.23
N ARG A 65 -9.35 17.08 -2.40
CA ARG A 65 -9.36 18.56 -2.44
C ARG A 65 -8.86 19.08 -3.78
N ALA A 66 -7.77 18.54 -4.31
CA ALA A 66 -7.22 18.95 -5.60
C ALA A 66 -8.19 18.66 -6.77
N ARG A 67 -8.91 17.53 -6.73
CA ARG A 67 -9.96 17.21 -7.71
C ARG A 67 -11.13 18.19 -7.62
N SER A 68 -11.63 18.44 -6.41
CA SER A 68 -12.73 19.38 -6.16
C SER A 68 -12.38 20.80 -6.65
N ALA A 69 -11.18 21.29 -6.36
CA ALA A 69 -10.71 22.61 -6.82
C ALA A 69 -10.63 22.73 -8.35
N ARG A 70 -10.47 21.61 -9.07
CA ARG A 70 -10.45 21.56 -10.55
C ARG A 70 -11.82 21.25 -11.16
N GLY A 71 -12.86 21.04 -10.35
CA GLY A 71 -14.17 20.60 -10.82
C GLY A 71 -14.16 19.20 -11.47
N VAL A 72 -13.19 18.35 -11.14
CA VAL A 72 -13.03 17.02 -11.74
C VAL A 72 -13.73 15.96 -10.87
N PRO A 73 -14.73 15.22 -11.39
CA PRO A 73 -15.38 14.15 -10.63
C PRO A 73 -14.41 12.97 -10.40
N PRO A 74 -14.61 12.16 -9.36
CA PRO A 74 -13.92 10.87 -9.22
C PRO A 74 -14.17 10.00 -10.47
N ALA A 75 -13.12 9.38 -10.98
CA ALA A 75 -13.20 8.49 -12.12
C ALA A 75 -12.24 7.32 -11.94
N ARG A 76 -12.60 6.13 -12.44
CA ARG A 76 -11.76 4.94 -12.30
C ARG A 76 -10.43 5.18 -13.03
N PRO A 77 -9.28 5.07 -12.35
CA PRO A 77 -8.00 5.36 -12.98
C PRO A 77 -7.67 4.28 -14.01
N THR A 78 -7.35 4.70 -15.24
CA THR A 78 -6.80 3.82 -16.27
C THR A 78 -5.29 3.70 -16.06
N PHE A 79 -4.80 2.48 -15.83
CA PHE A 79 -3.36 2.21 -15.77
C PHE A 79 -3.07 0.74 -16.03
N VAL A 80 -1.83 0.45 -16.40
CA VAL A 80 -1.29 -0.90 -16.54
C VAL A 80 -0.12 -1.07 -15.58
N ILE A 81 -0.13 -2.15 -14.79
CA ILE A 81 1.05 -2.57 -14.02
C ILE A 81 2.04 -3.20 -14.99
N ARG A 82 3.17 -2.53 -15.24
CA ARG A 82 4.20 -2.98 -16.18
C ARG A 82 5.18 -3.95 -15.54
N THR A 83 5.62 -3.64 -14.33
CA THR A 83 6.62 -4.42 -13.62
C THR A 83 6.32 -4.40 -12.14
N VAL A 84 6.53 -5.54 -11.49
CA VAL A 84 6.54 -5.68 -10.04
C VAL A 84 7.90 -6.27 -9.68
N ARG A 85 8.69 -5.52 -8.92
CA ARG A 85 9.94 -6.01 -8.35
C ARG A 85 9.73 -6.18 -6.86
N VAL A 86 10.12 -7.33 -6.34
CA VAL A 86 10.01 -7.71 -4.93
C VAL A 86 11.40 -8.13 -4.48
N THR A 87 11.82 -7.66 -3.32
CA THR A 87 13.09 -8.01 -2.69
C THR A 87 12.84 -8.33 -1.22
N HIS A 88 13.66 -9.21 -0.66
CA HIS A 88 13.55 -9.68 0.72
C HIS A 88 14.83 -9.28 1.47
N PRO A 89 14.92 -8.04 1.97
CA PRO A 89 16.15 -7.55 2.61
C PRO A 89 16.45 -8.23 3.94
N ARG A 90 15.43 -8.74 4.62
CA ARG A 90 15.52 -9.60 5.81
C ARG A 90 14.32 -10.54 5.86
N ASP A 91 14.41 -11.60 6.67
CA ASP A 91 13.28 -12.50 6.89
C ASP A 91 12.05 -11.74 7.44
N GLY A 92 10.87 -12.15 6.99
CA GLY A 92 9.60 -11.48 7.30
C GLY A 92 9.47 -10.05 6.75
N ILE A 93 10.35 -9.61 5.82
CA ILE A 93 10.28 -8.28 5.20
C ILE A 93 10.33 -8.34 3.70
N VAL A 94 9.49 -7.52 3.09
CA VAL A 94 9.44 -7.30 1.65
C VAL A 94 9.58 -5.82 1.36
N GLU A 95 10.46 -5.50 0.42
CA GLU A 95 10.49 -4.21 -0.25
C GLU A 95 10.13 -4.41 -1.71
N ALA A 96 9.16 -3.63 -2.19
CA ALA A 96 8.62 -3.78 -3.52
C ALA A 96 8.50 -2.44 -4.25
N VAL A 97 8.73 -2.48 -5.56
CA VAL A 97 8.48 -1.37 -6.48
C VAL A 97 7.57 -1.85 -7.60
N VAL A 98 6.47 -1.14 -7.80
CA VAL A 98 5.51 -1.39 -8.87
C VAL A 98 5.53 -0.24 -9.86
N VAL A 99 5.88 -0.52 -11.10
CA VAL A 99 5.84 0.47 -12.19
C VAL A 99 4.45 0.45 -12.81
N VAL A 100 3.75 1.58 -12.73
CA VAL A 100 2.40 1.77 -13.28
C VAL A 100 2.43 2.79 -14.42
N ALA A 101 1.92 2.40 -15.58
CA ALA A 101 1.78 3.28 -16.73
C ALA A 101 0.33 3.74 -16.86
N GLY A 102 0.08 5.04 -16.72
CA GLY A 102 -1.23 5.66 -16.94
C GLY A 102 -1.21 6.66 -18.12
N PRO A 103 -2.37 7.27 -18.45
CA PRO A 103 -2.45 8.30 -19.47
C PRO A 103 -1.50 9.47 -19.18
N GLY A 104 -0.49 9.64 -20.03
CA GLY A 104 0.46 10.75 -19.98
C GLY A 104 1.57 10.66 -18.94
N ARG A 105 1.65 9.61 -18.11
CA ARG A 105 2.78 9.42 -17.17
C ARG A 105 2.95 7.99 -16.69
N THR A 106 4.21 7.62 -16.50
CA THR A 106 4.62 6.42 -15.74
C THR A 106 4.95 6.85 -14.32
N ARG A 107 4.54 6.05 -13.34
CA ARG A 107 4.81 6.25 -11.92
C ARG A 107 5.38 4.99 -11.29
N ALA A 108 6.12 5.17 -10.22
CA ALA A 108 6.55 4.07 -9.37
C ALA A 108 5.77 4.10 -8.06
N VAL A 109 5.31 2.94 -7.62
CA VAL A 109 4.74 2.76 -6.29
C VAL A 109 5.70 1.92 -5.48
N ALA A 110 6.31 2.51 -4.46
CA ALA A 110 7.19 1.83 -3.53
C ALA A 110 6.38 1.36 -2.32
N LEU A 111 6.57 0.12 -1.90
CA LEU A 111 5.93 -0.48 -0.74
C LEU A 111 6.95 -1.19 0.13
N ARG A 112 6.73 -1.12 1.45
CA ARG A 112 7.40 -1.99 2.43
C ARG A 112 6.34 -2.80 3.16
N LEU A 113 6.49 -4.12 3.17
CA LEU A 113 5.63 -5.04 3.92
C LEU A 113 6.43 -5.71 5.03
N GLU A 114 5.78 -5.91 6.17
CA GLU A 114 6.31 -6.67 7.30
C GLU A 114 5.34 -7.78 7.69
N GLY A 115 5.91 -8.95 7.96
CA GLY A 115 5.19 -10.11 8.46
C GLY A 115 4.88 -9.95 9.93
N LEU A 116 3.60 -9.76 10.27
CA LEU A 116 3.12 -9.58 11.63
C LEU A 116 1.82 -10.38 11.82
N ASP A 117 1.75 -11.19 12.87
CA ASP A 117 0.58 -12.03 13.19
C ASP A 117 0.09 -12.88 12.00
N HIS A 118 0.99 -13.59 11.32
CA HIS A 118 0.71 -14.47 10.18
C HIS A 118 0.14 -13.77 8.93
N ARG A 119 0.38 -12.46 8.79
CA ARG A 119 -0.05 -11.68 7.63
C ARG A 119 0.97 -10.61 7.27
N TRP A 120 0.97 -10.22 6.01
CA TRP A 120 1.68 -9.04 5.56
C TRP A 120 0.95 -7.76 5.96
N ARG A 121 1.72 -6.79 6.49
CA ARG A 121 1.29 -5.43 6.77
C ARG A 121 2.18 -4.43 6.07
N ALA A 122 1.60 -3.55 5.25
CA ALA A 122 2.29 -2.44 4.64
C ALA A 122 2.64 -1.38 5.69
N THR A 123 3.92 -1.22 5.98
CA THR A 123 4.46 -0.21 6.91
C THR A 123 4.89 1.06 6.19
N SER A 124 4.99 1.02 4.86
CA SER A 124 5.21 2.20 4.04
C SER A 124 4.61 2.02 2.65
N LEU A 125 4.07 3.11 2.10
CA LEU A 125 3.66 3.20 0.70
C LEU A 125 3.93 4.61 0.18
N ALA A 126 4.61 4.71 -0.96
CA ALA A 126 4.86 5.96 -1.66
C ALA A 126 4.52 5.84 -3.15
N ILE A 127 3.91 6.89 -3.70
CA ILE A 127 3.64 7.00 -5.14
C ILE A 127 4.46 8.17 -5.65
N LEU A 128 5.40 7.85 -6.56
CA LEU A 128 6.38 8.76 -7.15
C LEU A 128 5.86 9.18 -8.53
#